data_AF-J0WPU1-F1
#
_entry.id   AF-J0WPU1-F1
#
_cell.length_a   1.000
_cell.length_b   1.000
_cell.length_c   1.000
_cell.angle_alpha   90.00
_cell.angle_beta   90.00
_cell.angle_gamma   90.00
#
_symmetry.space_group_name_H-M   'P 1'
#
loop_
_entity.id
_entity.type
_entity.pdbx_description
1 polymer ?
#
loop_
_entity_poly.entity_id
_entity_poly.type
_entity_poly.pdbx_seq_one_letter_code
_entity_poly.pdbx_strand_id
1 'polypeptide(L)'
;MYIAKVAFASIVLVAGTALGLVYGTFDTQEVRPWDVPGQQAAKLVTFPVVYAAPPSVAVGLTGLDVSNGANIRVSASATNITRTSAYMRLDTWADTRLYSAASVWFTISPDNLYYQTGQFATTDDHPWYEPRQNTSRRITFARPYAAPPRVVVWLNFIDMDHSRNWRVSATATAVTATGFTLNLDTWADSILYTAGATWVAYPSELTGIWSGVYSTGDVRSWNPPQLVTNGTVVFPAGTFQRDPTVLSALNYLDVGYTANLRMRANVDPVSHTGMTWHFDSWADSVIYSAGASYIAFSEAVQ
;
A
#
# COMPACT_ATOMS: atom_id res chain seq x y z
N MET A 1 -11.71 -29.26 -10.52
CA MET A 1 -10.50 -28.87 -11.27
C MET A 1 -10.84 -27.61 -12.07
N TYR A 2 -10.73 -26.44 -11.44
CA TYR A 2 -10.99 -25.17 -12.14
C TYR A 2 -9.74 -24.82 -12.94
N ILE A 3 -9.88 -24.83 -14.26
CA ILE A 3 -8.85 -24.36 -15.18
C ILE A 3 -8.71 -22.86 -14.90
N ALA A 4 -7.53 -22.42 -14.45
CA ALA A 4 -7.21 -21.01 -14.31
C ALA A 4 -7.33 -20.36 -15.69
N LYS A 5 -8.44 -19.66 -15.93
CA LYS A 5 -8.54 -18.76 -17.07
C LYS A 5 -7.47 -17.70 -16.87
N VAL A 6 -6.61 -17.53 -17.86
CA VAL A 6 -5.76 -16.34 -17.99
C VAL A 6 -6.72 -15.16 -18.12
N ALA A 7 -7.01 -14.50 -17.00
CA ALA A 7 -7.77 -13.27 -17.00
C ALA A 7 -6.84 -12.17 -17.50
N PHE A 8 -7.08 -11.68 -18.70
CA PHE A 8 -6.56 -10.38 -19.13
C PHE A 8 -7.25 -9.36 -18.26
N ALA A 9 -6.57 -8.92 -17.20
CA ALA A 9 -7.01 -7.69 -16.54
C ALA A 9 -6.94 -6.55 -17.55
N SER A 10 -7.88 -5.62 -17.42
CA SER A 10 -7.85 -4.35 -18.11
C SER A 10 -6.56 -3.62 -17.76
N ILE A 11 -5.52 -3.82 -18.58
CA ILE A 11 -4.28 -3.06 -18.52
C ILE A 11 -4.61 -1.71 -19.14
N VAL A 12 -4.70 -0.67 -18.32
CA VAL A 12 -4.61 0.69 -18.83
C VAL A 12 -3.14 0.88 -19.25
N LEU A 13 -2.86 0.63 -20.52
CA LEU A 13 -1.63 1.06 -21.17
C LEU A 13 -1.71 2.58 -21.33
N VAL A 14 -1.00 3.32 -20.50
CA VAL A 14 -0.45 4.59 -20.97
C VAL A 14 0.97 4.29 -21.43
N ALA A 15 1.10 4.08 -22.74
CA ALA A 15 2.40 4.07 -23.40
C ALA A 15 2.90 5.51 -23.49
N GLY A 16 4.18 5.70 -23.18
CA GLY A 16 4.83 7.00 -23.04
C GLY A 16 5.37 7.12 -21.62
N THR A 17 6.70 7.03 -21.46
CA THR A 17 7.36 7.23 -20.17
C THR A 17 8.59 8.10 -20.34
N ALA A 18 8.39 9.41 -20.38
CA ALA A 18 9.41 10.40 -20.02
C ALA A 18 9.64 10.46 -18.49
N LEU A 19 9.08 9.54 -17.67
CA LEU A 19 9.49 9.31 -16.25
C LEU A 19 9.49 7.83 -15.74
N GLY A 20 9.09 6.85 -16.55
CA GLY A 20 9.58 5.44 -16.45
C GLY A 20 9.01 4.48 -15.40
N LEU A 21 7.86 4.71 -14.75
CA LEU A 21 7.29 3.74 -13.79
C LEU A 21 6.24 2.84 -14.44
N VAL A 22 6.40 1.52 -14.34
CA VAL A 22 5.33 0.56 -14.66
C VAL A 22 4.57 0.25 -13.39
N TYR A 23 3.26 0.47 -13.40
CA TYR A 23 2.42 0.33 -12.22
C TYR A 23 1.11 -0.36 -12.56
N GLY A 24 0.35 -0.70 -11.53
CA GLY A 24 -1.01 -1.18 -11.70
C GLY A 24 -1.67 -1.52 -10.38
N THR A 25 -2.80 -2.17 -10.49
CA THR A 25 -3.58 -2.65 -9.36
C THR A 25 -3.86 -4.14 -9.49
N PHE A 26 -4.18 -4.75 -8.37
CA PHE A 26 -4.75 -6.08 -8.32
C PHE A 26 -5.84 -6.11 -7.25
N ASP A 27 -7.06 -6.43 -7.66
CA ASP A 27 -8.17 -6.78 -6.77
C ASP A 27 -8.43 -8.29 -6.89
N THR A 28 -8.53 -8.99 -5.74
CA THR A 28 -8.90 -10.40 -5.72
C THR A 28 -10.19 -10.70 -6.46
N GLN A 29 -11.09 -9.71 -6.56
CA GLN A 29 -12.35 -9.81 -7.28
C GLN A 29 -12.17 -9.99 -8.81
N GLU A 30 -10.98 -9.70 -9.34
CA GLU A 30 -10.63 -9.96 -10.74
C GLU A 30 -10.46 -11.46 -11.05
N VAL A 31 -10.17 -12.29 -10.04
CA VAL A 31 -9.89 -13.73 -10.21
C VAL A 31 -10.89 -14.64 -9.51
N ARG A 32 -11.75 -14.10 -8.65
CA ARG A 32 -12.88 -14.81 -8.03
C ARG A 32 -13.96 -13.84 -7.54
N PRO A 33 -15.24 -14.21 -7.48
CA PRO A 33 -16.28 -13.39 -6.86
C PRO A 33 -16.00 -13.11 -5.37
N TRP A 34 -16.49 -11.96 -4.85
CA TRP A 34 -16.29 -11.56 -3.45
C TRP A 34 -16.95 -12.52 -2.45
N ASP A 35 -18.06 -13.16 -2.84
CA ASP A 35 -18.83 -14.10 -2.04
C ASP A 35 -18.26 -15.53 -2.07
N VAL A 36 -17.12 -15.73 -2.74
CA VAL A 36 -16.33 -16.96 -2.73
C VAL A 36 -14.96 -16.67 -2.09
N PRO A 37 -14.89 -16.62 -0.74
CA PRO A 37 -13.64 -16.38 -0.02
C PRO A 37 -12.57 -17.42 -0.35
N GLY A 38 -11.32 -17.01 -0.28
CA GLY A 38 -10.21 -17.91 -0.53
C GLY A 38 -8.90 -17.44 0.10
N GLN A 39 -8.05 -18.40 0.45
CA GLN A 39 -6.78 -18.09 1.09
C GLN A 39 -5.78 -17.44 0.16
N GLN A 40 -5.84 -17.74 -1.14
CA GLN A 40 -4.83 -17.29 -2.09
C GLN A 40 -5.45 -16.70 -3.34
N ALA A 41 -4.90 -15.60 -3.81
CA ALA A 41 -5.25 -14.99 -5.08
C ALA A 41 -3.98 -14.45 -5.73
N ALA A 42 -3.80 -14.76 -7.02
CA ALA A 42 -2.65 -14.30 -7.78
C ALA A 42 -3.07 -13.89 -9.19
N LYS A 43 -2.44 -12.83 -9.69
CA LYS A 43 -2.61 -12.33 -11.05
C LYS A 43 -1.24 -12.19 -11.69
N LEU A 44 -1.04 -12.86 -12.82
CA LEU A 44 0.14 -12.65 -13.66
C LEU A 44 0.00 -11.29 -14.34
N VAL A 45 0.99 -10.43 -14.14
CA VAL A 45 1.12 -9.16 -14.86
C VAL A 45 2.31 -9.24 -15.79
N THR A 46 2.08 -8.92 -17.06
CA THR A 46 3.16 -8.73 -18.04
C THR A 46 3.55 -7.26 -18.07
N PHE A 47 4.84 -6.99 -17.96
CA PHE A 47 5.37 -5.62 -18.06
C PHE A 47 5.32 -5.15 -19.52
N PRO A 48 4.99 -3.88 -19.77
CA PRO A 48 4.99 -3.29 -21.12
C PRO A 48 6.41 -3.07 -21.67
N VAL A 49 7.43 -3.30 -20.84
CA VAL A 49 8.85 -3.20 -21.18
C VAL A 49 9.57 -4.47 -20.74
N VAL A 50 10.68 -4.80 -21.42
CA VAL A 50 11.59 -5.87 -21.00
C VAL A 50 12.73 -5.24 -20.22
N TYR A 51 12.81 -5.51 -18.92
CA TYR A 51 13.90 -5.01 -18.10
C TYR A 51 15.22 -5.75 -18.38
N ALA A 52 16.36 -5.10 -18.13
CA ALA A 52 17.68 -5.73 -18.25
C ALA A 52 17.86 -6.89 -17.24
N ALA A 53 17.31 -6.74 -16.04
CA ALA A 53 17.21 -7.74 -14.98
C ALA A 53 15.85 -7.60 -14.27
N PRO A 54 15.37 -8.59 -13.50
CA PRO A 54 14.10 -8.47 -12.78
C PRO A 54 14.03 -7.17 -11.95
N PRO A 55 12.97 -6.34 -12.11
CA PRO A 55 12.84 -5.09 -11.36
C PRO A 55 12.51 -5.38 -9.89
N SER A 56 12.70 -4.38 -9.02
CA SER A 56 12.07 -4.39 -7.71
C SER A 56 10.59 -4.01 -7.87
N VAL A 57 9.71 -4.56 -7.03
CA VAL A 57 8.27 -4.25 -7.08
C VAL A 57 7.81 -3.79 -5.71
N ALA A 58 7.38 -2.53 -5.62
CA ALA A 58 6.71 -2.01 -4.44
C ALA A 58 5.23 -2.39 -4.49
N VAL A 59 4.68 -2.93 -3.40
CA VAL A 59 3.27 -3.33 -3.29
C VAL A 59 2.69 -2.81 -1.98
N GLY A 60 1.47 -2.27 -2.02
CA GLY A 60 0.73 -1.78 -0.86
C GLY A 60 -0.74 -2.18 -0.89
N LEU A 61 -1.32 -2.41 0.29
CA LEU A 61 -2.75 -2.73 0.45
C LEU A 61 -3.61 -1.48 0.24
N THR A 62 -4.66 -1.60 -0.56
CA THR A 62 -5.62 -0.51 -0.83
C THR A 62 -7.04 -0.84 -0.39
N GLY A 63 -7.38 -2.13 -0.25
CA GLY A 63 -8.70 -2.54 0.18
C GLY A 63 -8.68 -3.90 0.88
N LEU A 64 -9.61 -4.10 1.80
CA LEU A 64 -9.72 -5.27 2.66
C LEU A 64 -11.20 -5.56 2.95
N ASP A 65 -11.62 -6.81 2.81
CA ASP A 65 -12.87 -7.38 3.30
C ASP A 65 -12.56 -8.74 3.95
N VAL A 66 -12.43 -8.71 5.28
CA VAL A 66 -11.92 -9.81 6.10
C VAL A 66 -12.91 -10.11 7.22
N SER A 67 -13.28 -11.39 7.37
CA SER A 67 -14.13 -11.81 8.47
C SER A 67 -13.49 -11.52 9.83
N ASN A 68 -14.30 -11.11 10.81
CA ASN A 68 -13.87 -10.97 12.20
C ASN A 68 -13.86 -12.29 13.00
N GLY A 69 -14.18 -13.43 12.38
CA GLY A 69 -14.25 -14.72 13.05
C GLY A 69 -12.90 -15.32 13.46
N ALA A 70 -11.80 -14.75 12.98
CA ALA A 70 -10.42 -15.11 13.29
C ALA A 70 -9.54 -13.85 13.14
N ASN A 71 -8.24 -13.95 13.46
CA ASN A 71 -7.34 -12.79 13.34
C ASN A 71 -7.37 -12.20 11.92
N ILE A 72 -7.13 -10.90 11.83
CA ILE A 72 -7.03 -10.20 10.56
C ILE A 72 -5.64 -10.43 10.00
N ARG A 73 -5.56 -11.37 9.04
CA ARG A 73 -4.33 -11.83 8.40
C ARG A 73 -4.38 -11.58 6.92
N VAL A 74 -3.61 -10.63 6.41
CA VAL A 74 -3.58 -10.34 4.97
C VAL A 74 -2.17 -9.95 4.54
N SER A 75 -1.74 -10.45 3.39
CA SER A 75 -0.47 -10.07 2.76
C SER A 75 -0.70 -9.66 1.30
N ALA A 76 -0.05 -8.58 0.88
CA ALA A 76 0.13 -8.16 -0.49
C ALA A 76 1.62 -8.30 -0.88
N SER A 77 1.90 -9.03 -1.95
CA SER A 77 3.28 -9.27 -2.38
C SER A 77 3.42 -9.43 -3.88
N ALA A 78 4.65 -9.30 -4.37
CA ALA A 78 5.04 -9.66 -5.73
C ALA A 78 5.95 -10.89 -5.66
N THR A 79 5.67 -11.90 -6.49
CA THR A 79 6.44 -13.16 -6.53
C THR A 79 6.78 -13.53 -7.96
N ASN A 80 7.78 -14.41 -8.12
CA ASN A 80 8.28 -14.88 -9.43
C ASN A 80 8.53 -13.71 -10.40
N ILE A 81 9.21 -12.67 -9.90
CA ILE A 81 9.51 -11.47 -10.68
C ILE A 81 10.57 -11.82 -11.72
N THR A 82 10.24 -11.63 -12.98
CA THR A 82 11.12 -11.84 -14.14
C THR A 82 11.39 -10.50 -14.83
N ARG A 83 12.12 -10.53 -15.95
CA ARG A 83 12.35 -9.34 -16.77
C ARG A 83 11.11 -8.83 -17.50
N THR A 84 10.06 -9.65 -17.59
CA THR A 84 8.88 -9.38 -18.42
C THR A 84 7.57 -9.53 -17.66
N SER A 85 7.58 -10.04 -16.43
CA SER A 85 6.36 -10.29 -15.68
C SER A 85 6.61 -10.49 -14.19
N ALA A 86 5.53 -10.44 -13.40
CA ALA A 86 5.50 -10.88 -12.01
C ALA A 86 4.09 -11.36 -11.64
N TYR A 87 3.98 -12.17 -10.60
CA TYR A 87 2.70 -12.47 -9.97
C TYR A 87 2.44 -11.49 -8.84
N MET A 88 1.37 -10.70 -8.95
CA MET A 88 0.84 -9.93 -7.83
C MET A 88 -0.04 -10.86 -7.00
N ARG A 89 0.18 -10.90 -5.69
CA ARG A 89 -0.49 -11.81 -4.77
C ARG A 89 -1.19 -11.06 -3.64
N LEU A 90 -2.37 -11.57 -3.31
CA LEU A 90 -3.17 -11.17 -2.16
C LEU A 90 -3.61 -12.44 -1.46
N ASP A 91 -2.98 -12.71 -0.32
CA ASP A 91 -3.13 -13.97 0.40
C ASP A 91 -3.55 -13.72 1.86
N THR A 92 -4.15 -14.74 2.47
CA THR A 92 -4.41 -14.90 3.90
C THR A 92 -3.99 -16.32 4.31
N TRP A 93 -3.97 -16.62 5.60
CA TRP A 93 -3.55 -17.92 6.13
C TRP A 93 -4.32 -18.33 7.37
N ALA A 94 -4.10 -19.57 7.80
CA ALA A 94 -4.79 -20.22 8.91
C ALA A 94 -6.32 -20.21 8.73
N ASP A 95 -7.06 -19.87 9.78
CA ASP A 95 -8.52 -19.82 9.86
C ASP A 95 -9.14 -18.50 9.38
N THR A 96 -8.32 -17.54 8.93
CA THR A 96 -8.80 -16.25 8.44
C THR A 96 -9.57 -16.41 7.13
N ARG A 97 -10.77 -15.83 7.10
CA ARG A 97 -11.65 -15.81 5.93
C ARG A 97 -11.55 -14.47 5.21
N LEU A 98 -10.85 -14.46 4.07
CA LEU A 98 -10.67 -13.30 3.20
C LEU A 98 -11.69 -13.30 2.06
N TYR A 99 -12.67 -12.39 2.12
CA TYR A 99 -13.68 -12.19 1.06
C TYR A 99 -13.05 -11.47 -0.13
N SER A 100 -12.40 -10.33 0.12
CA SER A 100 -11.61 -9.64 -0.89
C SER A 100 -10.46 -8.83 -0.30
N ALA A 101 -9.45 -8.58 -1.11
CA ALA A 101 -8.44 -7.56 -0.88
C ALA A 101 -8.08 -6.87 -2.20
N ALA A 102 -7.49 -5.69 -2.10
CA ALA A 102 -6.95 -4.96 -3.23
C ALA A 102 -5.56 -4.40 -2.91
N SER A 103 -4.75 -4.22 -3.94
CA SER A 103 -3.42 -3.65 -3.86
C SER A 103 -3.11 -2.74 -5.03
N VAL A 104 -2.18 -1.82 -4.80
CA VAL A 104 -1.47 -1.06 -5.83
C VAL A 104 -0.02 -1.53 -5.85
N TRP A 105 0.60 -1.47 -7.00
CA TRP A 105 2.01 -1.80 -7.16
C TRP A 105 2.68 -0.96 -8.23
N PHE A 106 4.00 -0.80 -8.12
CA PHE A 106 4.81 -0.30 -9.22
C PHE A 106 6.23 -0.85 -9.18
N THR A 107 6.87 -0.85 -10.35
CA THR A 107 8.23 -1.37 -10.55
C THR A 107 9.27 -0.28 -10.44
N ILE A 108 10.43 -0.65 -9.91
CA ILE A 108 11.65 0.15 -9.98
C ILE A 108 12.67 -0.68 -10.74
N SER A 109 13.05 -0.17 -11.91
CA SER A 109 14.06 -0.80 -12.76
C SER A 109 15.41 -0.88 -12.05
N PRO A 110 16.23 -1.93 -12.27
CA PRO A 110 17.55 -2.03 -11.64
C PRO A 110 18.53 -0.91 -12.00
N ASP A 111 18.36 -0.31 -13.18
CA ASP A 111 19.13 0.84 -13.66
C ASP A 111 18.57 2.19 -13.21
N ASN A 112 17.45 2.19 -12.48
CA ASN A 112 16.88 3.41 -11.95
C ASN A 112 17.74 3.96 -10.80
N LEU A 113 18.33 5.12 -11.03
CA LEU A 113 19.24 5.77 -10.08
C LEU A 113 18.50 6.58 -9.02
N TYR A 114 17.27 7.02 -9.29
CA TYR A 114 16.51 7.92 -8.42
C TYR A 114 15.72 7.17 -7.35
N TYR A 115 15.04 6.09 -7.73
CA TYR A 115 14.16 5.37 -6.83
C TYR A 115 14.88 4.23 -6.13
N GLN A 116 14.57 4.04 -4.86
CA GLN A 116 14.93 2.85 -4.08
C GLN A 116 13.68 2.32 -3.39
N THR A 117 13.59 1.00 -3.23
CA THR A 117 12.49 0.36 -2.50
C THR A 117 13.00 -0.84 -1.73
N GLY A 118 12.23 -1.26 -0.75
CA GLY A 118 12.48 -2.42 0.07
C GLY A 118 11.27 -2.71 0.96
N GLN A 119 11.41 -3.71 1.81
CA GLN A 119 10.37 -4.15 2.73
C GLN A 119 10.97 -4.41 4.11
N PHE A 120 10.12 -4.35 5.12
CA PHE A 120 10.44 -4.72 6.49
C PHE A 120 9.19 -5.33 7.13
N ALA A 121 9.38 -6.41 7.89
CA ALA A 121 8.35 -6.99 8.73
C ALA A 121 8.83 -7.05 10.18
N THR A 122 7.92 -6.88 11.13
CA THR A 122 8.27 -6.96 12.56
C THR A 122 8.84 -8.34 12.94
N THR A 123 8.47 -9.38 12.19
CA THR A 123 9.05 -10.74 12.31
C THR A 123 10.55 -10.81 12.08
N ASP A 124 11.13 -9.80 11.42
CA ASP A 124 12.57 -9.73 11.23
C ASP A 124 13.31 -9.37 12.53
N ASP A 125 12.62 -8.80 13.52
CA ASP A 125 13.18 -8.34 14.81
C ASP A 125 12.70 -9.16 16.02
N HIS A 126 11.51 -9.76 15.94
CA HIS A 126 10.98 -10.64 16.99
C HIS A 126 9.97 -11.64 16.42
N PRO A 127 9.82 -12.84 17.00
CA PRO A 127 8.84 -13.80 16.52
C PRO A 127 7.41 -13.27 16.70
N TRP A 128 6.49 -13.73 15.84
CA TRP A 128 5.09 -13.30 15.86
C TRP A 128 4.36 -13.64 17.17
N TYR A 129 4.79 -14.70 17.88
CA TYR A 129 4.20 -15.13 19.15
C TYR A 129 4.67 -14.29 20.36
N GLU A 130 5.55 -13.31 20.15
CA GLU A 130 5.92 -12.29 21.12
C GLU A 130 5.50 -10.90 20.60
N PRO A 131 4.19 -10.61 20.52
CA PRO A 131 3.70 -9.35 19.96
C PRO A 131 4.24 -8.15 20.74
N ARG A 132 4.62 -7.10 20.01
CA ARG A 132 5.10 -5.83 20.57
C ARG A 132 4.23 -4.69 20.08
N GLN A 133 3.96 -3.73 20.96
CA GLN A 133 3.23 -2.54 20.56
C GLN A 133 4.01 -1.68 19.58
N ASN A 134 5.34 -1.61 19.75
CA ASN A 134 6.20 -0.77 18.94
C ASN A 134 7.37 -1.57 18.38
N THR A 135 7.56 -1.48 17.07
CA THR A 135 8.72 -2.05 16.40
C THR A 135 9.25 -1.05 15.38
N SER A 136 10.50 -0.64 15.57
CA SER A 136 11.17 0.31 14.69
C SER A 136 12.48 -0.29 14.18
N ARG A 137 12.77 -0.14 12.89
CA ARG A 137 14.05 -0.56 12.30
C ARG A 137 14.68 0.58 11.51
N ARG A 138 16.00 0.74 11.68
CA ARG A 138 16.79 1.62 10.82
C ARG A 138 16.98 0.96 9.46
N ILE A 139 16.44 1.57 8.41
CA ILE A 139 16.64 1.18 7.03
C ILE A 139 17.78 2.01 6.45
N THR A 140 18.79 1.33 5.90
CA THR A 140 19.91 1.96 5.19
C THR A 140 19.62 1.93 3.70
N PHE A 141 19.72 3.07 3.02
CA PHE A 141 19.62 3.09 1.56
C PHE A 141 20.85 2.41 0.95
N ALA A 142 20.62 1.57 -0.06
CA ALA A 142 21.72 0.92 -0.79
C ALA A 142 22.64 1.98 -1.44
N ARG A 143 22.06 3.12 -1.83
CA ARG A 143 22.78 4.29 -2.32
C ARG A 143 22.37 5.52 -1.51
N PRO A 144 23.31 6.25 -0.89
CA PRO A 144 23.00 7.53 -0.26
C PRO A 144 22.46 8.55 -1.26
N TYR A 145 21.51 9.37 -0.83
CA TYR A 145 21.04 10.54 -1.56
C TYR A 145 21.92 11.77 -1.26
N ALA A 146 21.85 12.80 -2.10
CA ALA A 146 22.57 14.06 -1.87
C ALA A 146 22.00 14.86 -0.68
N ALA A 147 20.70 14.75 -0.45
CA ALA A 147 19.95 15.31 0.68
C ALA A 147 18.93 14.27 1.17
N PRO A 148 18.30 14.46 2.36
CA PRO A 148 17.25 13.55 2.81
C PRO A 148 16.15 13.37 1.74
N PRO A 149 15.89 12.13 1.26
CA PRO A 149 14.88 11.89 0.22
C PRO A 149 13.46 12.00 0.78
N ARG A 150 12.47 11.97 -0.11
CA ARG A 150 11.10 11.66 0.29
C ARG A 150 10.94 10.14 0.45
N VAL A 151 10.24 9.72 1.49
CA VAL A 151 9.96 8.31 1.77
C VAL A 151 8.45 8.09 1.87
N VAL A 152 7.94 7.12 1.13
CA VAL A 152 6.55 6.65 1.14
C VAL A 152 6.54 5.26 1.76
N VAL A 153 5.58 4.98 2.65
CA VAL A 153 5.46 3.69 3.33
C VAL A 153 4.03 3.18 3.19
N TRP A 154 3.89 1.92 2.77
CA TRP A 154 2.61 1.25 2.59
C TRP A 154 2.58 -0.06 3.38
N LEU A 155 1.51 -0.30 4.11
CA LEU A 155 1.24 -1.60 4.72
C LEU A 155 1.08 -2.64 3.61
N ASN A 156 1.80 -3.75 3.74
CA ASN A 156 1.71 -4.88 2.82
C ASN A 156 1.46 -6.20 3.56
N PHE A 157 1.50 -6.22 4.89
CA PHE A 157 1.31 -7.42 5.69
C PHE A 157 0.76 -7.05 7.08
N ILE A 158 -0.28 -7.76 7.54
CA ILE A 158 -0.87 -7.57 8.88
C ILE A 158 -1.31 -8.91 9.46
N ASP A 159 -1.09 -9.12 10.77
CA ASP A 159 -1.71 -10.14 11.62
C ASP A 159 -2.12 -9.47 12.95
N MET A 160 -3.42 -9.22 13.11
CA MET A 160 -3.98 -8.56 14.29
C MET A 160 -5.03 -9.43 14.97
N ASP A 161 -5.00 -9.46 16.29
CA ASP A 161 -5.90 -10.27 17.10
C ASP A 161 -7.38 -9.95 16.87
N HIS A 162 -8.22 -10.98 16.79
CA HIS A 162 -9.64 -10.82 16.48
C HIS A 162 -10.49 -10.32 17.66
N SER A 163 -9.96 -10.37 18.89
CA SER A 163 -10.68 -10.00 20.11
C SER A 163 -10.46 -8.55 20.55
N ARG A 164 -9.68 -7.79 19.77
CA ARG A 164 -9.26 -6.41 20.03
C ARG A 164 -9.40 -5.57 18.79
N ASN A 165 -9.62 -4.26 18.94
CA ASN A 165 -9.66 -3.35 17.79
C ASN A 165 -8.37 -3.49 16.96
N TRP A 166 -8.53 -3.42 15.64
CA TRP A 166 -7.44 -3.55 14.69
C TRP A 166 -6.82 -2.19 14.44
N ARG A 167 -5.68 -1.99 15.09
CA ARG A 167 -4.94 -0.74 15.09
C ARG A 167 -3.52 -0.98 14.63
N VAL A 168 -3.11 -0.30 13.58
CA VAL A 168 -1.74 -0.40 13.06
C VAL A 168 -1.37 0.88 12.34
N SER A 169 -0.12 1.30 12.47
CA SER A 169 0.47 2.41 11.73
C SER A 169 1.83 2.01 11.15
N ALA A 170 2.11 2.47 9.94
CA ALA A 170 3.38 2.32 9.25
C ALA A 170 3.90 3.71 8.88
N THR A 171 5.04 4.11 9.45
CA THR A 171 5.59 5.46 9.25
C THR A 171 7.08 5.44 8.96
N ALA A 172 7.54 6.42 8.19
CA ALA A 172 8.96 6.74 8.05
C ALA A 172 9.29 7.98 8.90
N THR A 173 10.33 7.87 9.71
CA THR A 173 10.83 8.94 10.60
C THR A 173 12.34 9.05 10.50
N ALA A 174 12.93 10.11 11.05
CA ALA A 174 14.39 10.32 11.08
C ALA A 174 15.06 10.10 9.69
N VAL A 175 14.43 10.65 8.64
CA VAL A 175 14.91 10.54 7.27
C VAL A 175 16.17 11.38 7.10
N THR A 176 17.21 10.76 6.57
CA THR A 176 18.52 11.35 6.29
C THR A 176 18.97 10.93 4.90
N ALA A 177 20.06 11.50 4.40
CA ALA A 177 20.66 11.11 3.12
C ALA A 177 21.00 9.60 3.02
N THR A 178 21.30 8.92 4.13
CA THR A 178 21.78 7.52 4.14
C THR A 178 20.72 6.51 4.55
N GLY A 179 19.56 6.96 5.04
CA GLY A 179 18.52 6.05 5.52
C GLY A 179 17.41 6.76 6.29
N PHE A 180 16.49 5.96 6.82
CA PHE A 180 15.36 6.41 7.64
C PHE A 180 15.01 5.34 8.67
N THR A 181 14.20 5.68 9.66
CA THR A 181 13.63 4.72 10.61
C THR A 181 12.21 4.38 10.18
N LEU A 182 11.94 3.09 9.92
CA LEU A 182 10.60 2.59 9.63
C LEU A 182 9.97 2.08 10.92
N ASN A 183 8.80 2.61 11.28
CA ASN A 183 8.06 2.20 12.46
C ASN A 183 6.78 1.44 12.05
N LEU A 184 6.54 0.31 12.70
CA LEU A 184 5.35 -0.51 12.62
C LEU A 184 4.77 -0.64 14.03
N ASP A 185 3.78 0.19 14.32
CA ASP A 185 3.28 0.40 15.67
C ASP A 185 1.79 0.10 15.77
N THR A 186 1.36 -0.36 16.94
CA THR A 186 -0.02 -0.42 17.40
C THR A 186 -0.16 0.34 18.73
N TRP A 187 -1.38 0.46 19.27
CA TRP A 187 -1.64 1.21 20.50
C TRP A 187 -2.87 0.70 21.25
N ALA A 188 -3.07 1.24 22.46
CA ALA A 188 -4.12 0.85 23.39
C ALA A 188 -4.07 -0.66 23.71
N ASP A 189 -5.19 -1.37 23.59
CA ASP A 189 -5.31 -2.79 23.91
C ASP A 189 -5.15 -3.71 22.68
N SER A 190 -4.81 -3.14 21.53
CA SER A 190 -4.60 -3.89 20.29
C SER A 190 -3.39 -4.81 20.39
N ILE A 191 -3.53 -6.02 19.86
CA ILE A 191 -2.46 -7.02 19.79
C ILE A 191 -2.08 -7.17 18.31
N LEU A 192 -0.86 -6.75 17.99
CA LEU A 192 -0.25 -6.87 16.67
C LEU A 192 0.76 -8.03 16.72
N TYR A 193 0.37 -9.20 16.22
CA TYR A 193 1.29 -10.34 16.11
C TYR A 193 2.40 -10.05 15.12
N THR A 194 2.06 -9.40 14.00
CA THR A 194 3.05 -8.90 13.05
C THR A 194 2.45 -7.88 12.09
N ALA A 195 3.30 -6.95 11.64
CA ALA A 195 3.02 -6.10 10.50
C ALA A 195 4.22 -6.12 9.54
N GLY A 196 3.96 -5.76 8.30
CA GLY A 196 4.98 -5.45 7.32
C GLY A 196 4.61 -4.23 6.50
N ALA A 197 5.64 -3.56 6.01
CA ALA A 197 5.48 -2.47 5.08
C ALA A 197 6.51 -2.53 3.94
N THR A 198 6.06 -2.08 2.78
CA THR A 198 6.90 -1.69 1.66
C THR A 198 7.22 -0.20 1.78
N TRP A 199 8.45 0.20 1.45
CA TRP A 199 8.83 1.59 1.37
C TRP A 199 9.39 1.96 0.00
N VAL A 200 9.26 3.23 -0.37
CA VAL A 200 9.82 3.81 -1.60
C VAL A 200 10.51 5.12 -1.22
N ALA A 201 11.73 5.31 -1.67
CA ALA A 201 12.48 6.55 -1.53
C ALA A 201 12.83 7.14 -2.88
N TYR A 202 12.79 8.46 -2.99
CA TYR A 202 13.21 9.22 -4.17
C TYR A 202 13.75 10.60 -3.78
N PRO A 203 14.60 11.23 -4.61
CA PRO A 203 15.21 12.51 -4.25
C PRO A 203 14.15 13.59 -4.07
N SER A 204 14.31 14.41 -3.03
CA SER A 204 13.35 15.45 -2.65
C SER A 204 13.15 16.55 -3.70
N GLU A 205 14.17 16.73 -4.54
CA GLU A 205 14.33 17.74 -5.57
C GLU A 205 13.84 17.29 -6.95
N LEU A 206 13.42 16.03 -7.08
CA LEU A 206 12.92 15.50 -8.35
C LEU A 206 11.62 16.23 -8.73
N THR A 207 11.55 16.75 -9.96
CA THR A 207 10.39 17.50 -10.48
C THR A 207 9.36 16.55 -11.09
N GLY A 208 8.12 17.01 -11.21
CA GLY A 208 7.03 16.18 -11.76
C GLY A 208 6.63 15.00 -10.87
N ILE A 209 7.02 15.03 -9.59
CA ILE A 209 6.68 14.04 -8.58
C ILE A 209 6.43 14.70 -7.22
N TRP A 210 5.46 14.19 -6.48
CA TRP A 210 5.21 14.58 -5.09
C TRP A 210 4.61 13.42 -4.30
N SER A 211 4.85 13.41 -2.99
CA SER A 211 4.32 12.40 -2.09
C SER A 211 3.89 13.03 -0.78
N GLY A 212 2.97 12.36 -0.09
CA GLY A 212 2.46 12.80 1.19
C GLY A 212 1.61 11.73 1.86
N VAL A 213 0.94 12.14 2.92
CA VAL A 213 0.01 11.32 3.69
C VAL A 213 -1.31 12.06 3.82
N TYR A 214 -2.39 11.31 4.00
CA TYR A 214 -3.69 11.84 4.39
C TYR A 214 -4.37 10.86 5.35
N SER A 215 -5.22 11.39 6.22
CA SER A 215 -5.98 10.61 7.19
C SER A 215 -7.39 11.15 7.36
N THR A 216 -8.32 10.27 7.74
CA THR A 216 -9.63 10.70 8.23
C THR A 216 -9.53 11.68 9.40
N GLY A 217 -8.45 11.61 10.19
CA GLY A 217 -8.18 12.55 11.29
C GLY A 217 -7.97 14.00 10.84
N ASP A 218 -7.63 14.23 9.56
CA ASP A 218 -7.41 15.57 9.01
C ASP A 218 -8.73 16.33 8.78
N VAL A 219 -9.84 15.61 8.65
CA VAL A 219 -11.15 16.17 8.26
C VAL A 219 -12.26 15.89 9.26
N ARG A 220 -12.05 14.95 10.20
CA ARG A 220 -13.04 14.64 11.23
C ARG A 220 -12.40 14.06 12.50
N SER A 221 -13.16 14.13 13.59
CA SER A 221 -12.85 13.36 14.80
C SER A 221 -13.03 11.86 14.57
N TRP A 222 -12.30 11.04 15.33
CA TRP A 222 -12.36 9.58 15.26
C TRP A 222 -13.67 9.00 15.83
N ASN A 223 -14.36 9.74 16.69
CA ASN A 223 -15.63 9.37 17.32
C ASN A 223 -16.72 10.42 16.98
N PRO A 224 -17.93 10.01 16.58
CA PRO A 224 -18.35 8.63 16.28
C PRO A 224 -17.64 8.04 15.06
N PRO A 225 -17.52 6.69 14.95
CA PRO A 225 -16.98 6.04 13.76
C PRO A 225 -17.86 6.34 12.54
N GLN A 226 -17.25 6.41 11.36
CA GLN A 226 -17.94 6.76 10.11
C GLN A 226 -17.53 5.82 8.98
N LEU A 227 -18.51 5.24 8.29
CA LEU A 227 -18.26 4.30 7.19
C LEU A 227 -17.58 4.94 5.99
N VAL A 228 -17.93 6.20 5.69
CA VAL A 228 -17.41 6.91 4.53
C VAL A 228 -16.75 8.19 5.01
N THR A 229 -15.56 8.48 4.52
CA THR A 229 -14.87 9.73 4.79
C THR A 229 -14.04 10.11 3.58
N ASN A 230 -14.12 11.37 3.16
CA ASN A 230 -13.33 11.91 2.08
C ASN A 230 -12.69 13.22 2.50
N GLY A 231 -11.69 13.62 1.74
CA GLY A 231 -11.02 14.91 1.87
C GLY A 231 -10.21 15.19 0.63
N THR A 232 -9.48 16.30 0.66
CA THR A 232 -8.67 16.73 -0.47
C THR A 232 -7.21 16.89 -0.07
N VAL A 233 -6.34 16.75 -1.05
CA VAL A 233 -4.93 17.11 -0.96
C VAL A 233 -4.65 18.12 -2.05
N VAL A 234 -4.01 19.24 -1.68
CA VAL A 234 -3.53 20.24 -2.62
C VAL A 234 -2.06 19.95 -2.92
N PHE A 235 -1.73 19.77 -4.19
CA PHE A 235 -0.34 19.64 -4.62
C PHE A 235 0.38 20.99 -4.55
N PRO A 236 1.68 21.04 -4.22
CA PRO A 236 2.41 22.30 -4.25
C PRO A 236 2.34 22.92 -5.65
N ALA A 237 2.14 24.25 -5.69
CA ALA A 237 2.01 24.97 -6.94
C ALA A 237 3.20 24.72 -7.87
N GLY A 238 2.94 24.47 -9.15
CA GLY A 238 3.97 24.22 -10.16
C GLY A 238 4.56 22.80 -10.14
N THR A 239 4.12 21.91 -9.25
CA THR A 239 4.59 20.51 -9.23
C THR A 239 4.22 19.76 -10.51
N PHE A 240 2.97 19.92 -10.95
CA PHE A 240 2.42 19.21 -12.09
C PHE A 240 1.82 20.20 -13.09
N GLN A 241 2.15 20.01 -14.37
CA GLN A 241 1.59 20.79 -15.49
C GLN A 241 0.36 20.10 -16.12
N ARG A 242 0.18 18.81 -15.83
CA ARG A 242 -0.92 17.95 -16.28
C ARG A 242 -1.37 17.09 -15.10
N ASP A 243 -2.54 16.48 -15.21
CA ASP A 243 -3.05 15.63 -14.14
C ASP A 243 -2.08 14.44 -13.92
N PRO A 244 -1.52 14.28 -12.70
CA PRO A 244 -0.58 13.21 -12.42
C PRO A 244 -1.28 11.86 -12.29
N THR A 245 -0.52 10.79 -12.49
CA THR A 245 -0.89 9.48 -11.93
C THR A 245 -0.67 9.52 -10.42
N VAL A 246 -1.64 9.03 -9.65
CA VAL A 246 -1.51 8.87 -8.19
C VAL A 246 -1.61 7.40 -7.82
N LEU A 247 -0.61 6.90 -7.09
CA LEU A 247 -0.67 5.61 -6.40
C LEU A 247 -0.80 5.89 -4.90
N SER A 248 -1.80 5.29 -4.27
CA SER A 248 -2.06 5.44 -2.83
C SER A 248 -2.34 4.09 -2.20
N ALA A 249 -1.83 3.86 -0.99
CA ALA A 249 -2.09 2.65 -0.21
C ALA A 249 -2.06 2.94 1.29
N LEU A 250 -2.76 2.07 2.02
CA LEU A 250 -2.97 2.15 3.46
C LEU A 250 -1.64 2.20 4.21
N ASN A 251 -1.54 3.10 5.17
CA ASN A 251 -0.44 3.15 6.13
C ASN A 251 -0.94 3.25 7.58
N TYR A 252 -2.26 3.36 7.79
CA TYR A 252 -2.87 3.49 9.11
C TYR A 252 -4.27 2.89 9.13
N LEU A 253 -4.60 2.14 10.18
CA LEU A 253 -5.92 1.59 10.48
C LEU A 253 -6.27 1.80 11.95
N ASP A 254 -7.52 2.19 12.23
CA ASP A 254 -8.18 2.07 13.53
C ASP A 254 -9.63 1.60 13.32
N VAL A 255 -9.82 0.29 13.44
CA VAL A 255 -11.08 -0.39 13.10
C VAL A 255 -11.55 -1.23 14.29
N GLY A 256 -12.85 -1.17 14.62
CA GLY A 256 -13.45 -2.00 15.66
C GLY A 256 -13.58 -3.47 15.24
N TYR A 257 -13.40 -4.38 16.19
CA TYR A 257 -13.34 -5.84 15.94
C TYR A 257 -14.71 -6.55 15.93
N THR A 258 -15.78 -5.84 16.29
CA THR A 258 -17.11 -6.41 16.52
C THR A 258 -17.84 -6.82 15.24
N ALA A 259 -17.33 -6.40 14.08
CA ALA A 259 -17.82 -6.75 12.75
C ALA A 259 -16.63 -6.94 11.81
N ASN A 260 -16.84 -7.49 10.62
CA ASN A 260 -15.76 -7.67 9.63
C ASN A 260 -15.02 -6.36 9.35
N LEU A 261 -13.72 -6.46 9.08
CA LEU A 261 -12.96 -5.35 8.55
C LEU A 261 -13.32 -5.19 7.08
N ARG A 262 -13.97 -4.08 6.73
CA ARG A 262 -14.33 -3.75 5.33
C ARG A 262 -13.93 -2.32 5.01
N MET A 263 -13.05 -2.12 4.05
CA MET A 263 -12.62 -0.78 3.65
C MET A 263 -11.96 -0.79 2.26
N ARG A 264 -12.14 0.29 1.50
CA ARG A 264 -11.35 0.64 0.32
C ARG A 264 -10.80 2.06 0.45
N ALA A 265 -9.55 2.23 0.07
CA ALA A 265 -8.90 3.52 -0.11
C ALA A 265 -8.83 3.85 -1.59
N ASN A 266 -9.48 4.95 -1.99
CA ASN A 266 -9.56 5.40 -3.37
C ASN A 266 -9.06 6.84 -3.50
N VAL A 267 -8.66 7.22 -4.72
CA VAL A 267 -8.28 8.58 -5.09
C VAL A 267 -8.94 8.92 -6.41
N ASP A 268 -9.94 9.79 -6.37
CA ASP A 268 -10.64 10.34 -7.52
C ASP A 268 -11.53 11.52 -7.08
N PRO A 269 -11.66 12.59 -7.89
CA PRO A 269 -10.87 12.90 -9.07
C PRO A 269 -9.44 13.37 -8.74
N VAL A 270 -8.55 13.34 -9.74
CA VAL A 270 -7.20 13.91 -9.69
C VAL A 270 -7.11 15.05 -10.70
N SER A 271 -6.45 16.15 -10.29
CA SER A 271 -6.06 17.25 -11.18
C SER A 271 -4.58 17.61 -10.98
N HIS A 272 -4.01 18.41 -11.86
CA HIS A 272 -2.65 18.95 -11.70
C HIS A 272 -2.46 19.81 -10.42
N THR A 273 -3.55 20.26 -9.78
CA THR A 273 -3.49 21.06 -8.53
C THR A 273 -3.79 20.26 -7.27
N GLY A 274 -4.33 19.04 -7.39
CA GLY A 274 -4.69 18.25 -6.21
C GLY A 274 -5.42 16.96 -6.53
N MET A 275 -5.94 16.34 -5.49
CA MET A 275 -6.74 15.12 -5.58
C MET A 275 -7.78 15.08 -4.47
N THR A 276 -8.87 14.36 -4.72
CA THR A 276 -9.80 13.93 -3.66
C THR A 276 -9.49 12.48 -3.30
N TRP A 277 -9.47 12.18 -2.01
CA TRP A 277 -9.29 10.83 -1.48
C TRP A 277 -10.54 10.38 -0.74
N HIS A 278 -10.78 9.07 -0.74
CA HIS A 278 -11.94 8.44 -0.11
C HIS A 278 -11.52 7.18 0.67
N PHE A 279 -12.02 7.05 1.89
CA PHE A 279 -12.07 5.78 2.61
C PHE A 279 -13.53 5.34 2.69
N ASP A 280 -13.84 4.27 1.97
CA ASP A 280 -15.20 3.75 1.83
C ASP A 280 -15.31 2.40 2.54
N SER A 281 -16.21 2.32 3.51
CA SER A 281 -16.58 1.11 4.24
C SER A 281 -18.08 0.85 4.11
N TRP A 282 -18.54 -0.34 4.48
CA TRP A 282 -19.92 -0.76 4.30
C TRP A 282 -20.39 -1.72 5.38
N ALA A 283 -21.71 -1.98 5.36
CA ALA A 283 -22.43 -2.83 6.30
C ALA A 283 -22.24 -2.38 7.77
N ASP A 284 -21.92 -3.31 8.65
CA ASP A 284 -21.80 -3.14 10.10
C ASP A 284 -20.37 -2.82 10.59
N SER A 285 -19.46 -2.53 9.66
CA SER A 285 -18.05 -2.24 9.97
C SER A 285 -17.91 -0.99 10.84
N VAL A 286 -16.94 -0.99 11.75
CA VAL A 286 -16.72 0.13 12.69
C VAL A 286 -15.40 0.83 12.37
N ILE A 287 -15.44 1.91 11.58
CA ILE A 287 -14.23 2.65 11.16
C ILE A 287 -14.04 3.91 12.03
N TYR A 288 -13.11 3.84 13.00
CA TYR A 288 -12.76 5.00 13.80
C TYR A 288 -11.85 5.94 13.02
N SER A 289 -10.80 5.42 12.41
CA SER A 289 -9.87 6.20 11.60
C SER A 289 -9.13 5.35 10.56
N ALA A 290 -8.68 5.97 9.49
CA ALA A 290 -7.85 5.37 8.45
C ALA A 290 -6.86 6.40 7.91
N GLY A 291 -5.79 5.91 7.29
CA GLY A 291 -4.80 6.76 6.62
C GLY A 291 -4.07 6.03 5.51
N ALA A 292 -3.55 6.80 4.57
CA ALA A 292 -2.77 6.30 3.45
C ALA A 292 -1.59 7.22 3.16
N SER A 293 -0.54 6.65 2.58
CA SER A 293 0.53 7.40 1.93
C SER A 293 0.34 7.33 0.41
N TYR A 294 0.63 8.42 -0.29
CA TYR A 294 0.53 8.49 -1.74
C TYR A 294 1.83 8.96 -2.40
N ILE A 295 1.99 8.57 -3.67
CA ILE A 295 3.00 9.08 -4.59
C ILE A 295 2.29 9.48 -5.89
N ALA A 296 2.48 10.73 -6.29
CA ALA A 296 1.89 11.33 -7.48
C ALA A 296 3.01 11.69 -8.44
N PHE A 297 2.89 11.34 -9.72
CA PHE A 297 3.89 11.63 -10.74
C PHE A 297 3.23 11.88 -12.10
N SER A 298 3.75 12.85 -12.83
CA SER A 298 3.37 13.13 -14.22
C SER A 298 4.63 13.23 -15.04
N GLU A 299 4.68 12.70 -16.26
CA GLU A 299 5.91 12.88 -17.04
C GLU A 299 6.26 14.35 -17.20
N ALA A 300 7.55 14.68 -17.18
CA ALA A 300 8.00 16.02 -17.51
C ALA A 300 7.56 16.33 -18.95
N VAL A 301 7.02 17.52 -19.18
CA VAL A 301 6.89 18.05 -20.54
C VAL A 301 8.31 18.36 -21.00
N GLN A 302 8.75 17.72 -22.09
CA GLN A 302 10.03 18.02 -22.74
C GLN A 302 10.05 19.46 -23.27
#